data_AF-A0A7R9Z4P5-F1
#
_entry.id   AF-A0A7R9Z4P5-F1
#
_cell.length_a   1.000
_cell.length_b   1.000
_cell.length_c   1.000
_cell.angle_alpha   90.00
_cell.angle_beta   90.00
_cell.angle_gamma   90.00
#
_symmetry.space_group_name_H-M   'P 1'
#
loop_
_entity.id
_entity.type
_entity.pdbx_description
1 polymer ?
#
loop_
_entity_poly.entity_id
_entity_poly.type
_entity_poly.pdbx_seq_one_letter_code
_entity_poly.pdbx_strand_id
1 'polypeptide(L)'
;RAMRQLSTVEQLRCAGVVAAVTISRSSFPNRLELDATLERFLCLGSGFVRSAPEDEDDIDGQQKALQADVDRLLTDVLKELEVQNEDGSGSVTKAFVCGRTRCYFRAGSLEHLEAERLRAFGRHAVVIQKFYRGYLGRSTYAAM
;
A
#
# COMPACT_ATOMS: atom_id res chain seq x y z
N ARG A 1 -16.36 38.02 9.07
CA ARG A 1 -16.24 36.59 8.64
C ARG A 1 -14.99 35.91 9.23
N ALA A 2 -13.87 36.60 9.46
CA ALA A 2 -12.65 36.06 10.07
C ALA A 2 -12.76 35.66 11.56
N MET A 3 -13.56 36.37 12.36
CA MET A 3 -13.69 36.14 13.81
C MET A 3 -14.22 34.73 14.18
N ARG A 4 -14.99 34.08 13.30
CA ARG A 4 -15.47 32.69 13.52
C ARG A 4 -14.41 31.63 13.26
N GLN A 5 -13.40 31.91 12.42
CA GLN A 5 -12.36 30.93 12.10
C GLN A 5 -11.34 30.81 13.24
N LEU A 6 -11.04 31.91 13.93
CA LEU A 6 -10.14 31.91 15.09
C LEU A 6 -10.70 31.06 16.25
N SER A 7 -12.00 31.22 16.57
CA SER A 7 -12.66 30.43 17.61
C SER A 7 -12.69 28.93 17.30
N THR A 8 -12.83 28.56 16.03
CA THR A 8 -12.84 27.15 15.62
C THR A 8 -11.44 26.53 15.69
N VAL A 9 -10.38 27.28 15.36
CA VAL A 9 -9.00 26.78 15.48
C VAL A 9 -8.61 26.56 16.95
N GLU A 10 -9.00 27.47 17.84
CA GLU A 10 -8.79 27.31 19.29
C GLU A 10 -9.56 26.11 19.83
N GLN A 11 -10.82 25.91 19.41
CA GLN A 11 -11.58 24.71 19.73
C GLN A 11 -10.87 23.42 19.28
N LEU A 12 -10.30 23.40 18.08
CA LEU A 12 -9.55 22.23 17.58
C LEU A 12 -8.23 21.99 18.34
N ARG A 13 -7.58 23.05 18.84
CA ARG A 13 -6.40 22.91 19.71
C ARG A 13 -6.80 22.39 21.09
N CYS A 14 -7.80 22.99 21.72
CA CYS A 14 -8.28 22.59 23.04
C CYS A 14 -8.86 21.17 23.06
N ALA A 15 -9.53 20.76 21.97
CA ALA A 15 -10.01 19.39 21.79
C ALA A 15 -8.91 18.39 21.43
N GLY A 16 -7.64 18.82 21.34
CA GLY A 16 -6.50 17.95 21.05
C GLY A 16 -6.41 17.49 19.60
N VAL A 17 -7.28 17.96 18.70
CA VAL A 17 -7.33 17.53 17.29
C VAL A 17 -6.03 17.86 16.57
N VAL A 18 -5.44 19.04 16.83
CA VAL A 18 -4.15 19.44 16.21
C VAL A 18 -3.02 18.50 16.62
N ALA A 19 -2.96 18.10 17.90
CA ALA A 19 -1.96 17.15 18.40
C ALA A 19 -2.20 15.75 17.81
N ALA A 20 -3.46 15.29 17.77
CA ALA A 20 -3.84 14.00 17.18
C ALA A 20 -3.52 13.93 15.68
N VAL A 21 -3.77 15.01 14.92
CA VAL A 21 -3.41 15.11 13.50
C VAL A 21 -1.90 15.12 13.32
N THR A 22 -1.17 15.82 14.18
CA THR A 22 0.31 15.87 14.14
C THR A 22 0.90 14.47 14.34
N ILE A 23 0.44 13.75 15.36
CA ILE A 23 0.85 12.37 15.64
C ILE A 23 0.46 11.46 14.47
N SER A 24 -0.78 11.54 13.98
CA SER A 24 -1.25 10.71 12.86
C SER A 24 -0.43 10.93 11.58
N ARG A 25 0.00 12.17 11.32
CA ARG A 25 0.87 12.51 10.18
C ARG A 25 2.30 11.99 10.34
N SER A 26 2.83 11.95 11.57
CA SER A 26 4.14 11.33 11.87
C SER A 26 4.08 9.80 12.03
N SER A 27 2.89 9.20 12.15
CA SER A 27 2.70 7.84 12.65
C SER A 27 1.85 6.94 11.74
N PHE A 28 2.03 7.01 10.43
CA PHE A 28 1.41 6.09 9.46
C PHE A 28 -0.13 6.26 9.34
N PRO A 29 -0.60 7.31 8.63
CA PRO A 29 -2.03 7.66 8.58
C PRO A 29 -2.90 6.64 7.83
N ASN A 30 -2.30 5.88 6.89
CA ASN A 30 -2.99 4.89 6.07
C ASN A 30 -2.77 3.49 6.63
N ARG A 31 -3.82 2.65 6.67
CA ARG A 31 -3.73 1.27 7.16
C ARG A 31 -4.61 0.32 6.34
N LEU A 32 -4.14 -0.90 6.13
CA LEU A 32 -4.85 -1.99 5.45
C LEU A 32 -4.71 -3.30 6.23
N GLU A 33 -5.68 -4.20 6.11
CA GLU A 33 -5.54 -5.58 6.63
C GLU A 33 -4.41 -6.31 5.88
N LEU A 34 -3.71 -7.22 6.55
CA LEU A 34 -2.57 -7.93 5.96
C LEU A 34 -2.97 -8.72 4.71
N ASP A 35 -4.08 -9.46 4.77
CA ASP A 35 -4.54 -10.28 3.64
C ASP A 35 -4.92 -9.41 2.42
N ALA A 36 -5.67 -8.33 2.67
CA ALA A 36 -6.00 -7.35 1.64
C ALA A 36 -4.76 -6.67 1.06
N THR A 37 -3.73 -6.44 1.87
CA THR A 37 -2.45 -5.86 1.41
C THR A 37 -1.72 -6.82 0.48
N LEU A 38 -1.65 -8.09 0.87
CA LEU A 38 -1.02 -9.14 0.08
C LEU A 38 -1.74 -9.29 -1.27
N GLU A 39 -3.04 -9.58 -1.26
CA GLU A 39 -3.85 -9.76 -2.47
C GLU A 39 -3.73 -8.58 -3.45
N ARG A 40 -3.73 -7.36 -2.91
CA ARG A 40 -3.73 -6.15 -3.71
C ARG A 40 -2.40 -5.88 -4.40
N PHE A 41 -1.28 -6.16 -3.74
CA PHE A 41 0.06 -5.80 -4.21
C PHE A 41 0.92 -7.00 -4.66
N LEU A 42 0.39 -8.22 -4.60
CA LEU A 42 1.06 -9.43 -5.13
C LEU A 42 1.51 -9.27 -6.58
N CYS A 43 0.77 -8.54 -7.41
CA CYS A 43 1.13 -8.30 -8.81
C CYS A 43 2.41 -7.46 -9.00
N LEU A 44 2.90 -6.82 -7.93
CA LEU A 44 4.16 -6.07 -7.92
C LEU A 44 5.35 -6.94 -7.50
N GLY A 45 5.12 -8.03 -6.76
CA GLY A 45 6.15 -8.95 -6.33
C GLY A 45 6.63 -9.83 -7.48
N SER A 46 7.86 -9.63 -7.94
CA SER A 46 8.45 -10.47 -8.98
C SER A 46 8.72 -11.87 -8.44
N GLY A 47 7.92 -12.85 -8.87
CA GLY A 47 8.09 -14.26 -8.44
C GLY A 47 7.80 -14.49 -6.97
N PHE A 48 6.95 -13.65 -6.36
CA PHE A 48 6.56 -13.83 -4.96
C PHE A 48 5.76 -15.12 -4.77
N VAL A 49 6.24 -15.98 -3.88
CA VAL A 49 5.57 -17.23 -3.49
C VAL A 49 5.16 -17.11 -2.04
N ARG A 50 3.84 -17.18 -1.78
CA ARG A 50 3.25 -17.16 -0.43
C ARG A 50 3.71 -18.40 0.34
N SER A 51 4.10 -18.21 1.59
CA SER A 51 4.51 -19.31 2.46
C SER A 51 3.28 -20.18 2.77
N ALA A 52 3.41 -21.51 2.63
CA ALA A 52 2.34 -22.42 3.00
C ALA A 52 2.33 -22.60 4.54
N PRO A 53 1.16 -22.55 5.20
CA PRO A 53 1.07 -22.87 6.62
C PRO A 53 1.41 -24.34 6.83
N GLU A 54 2.18 -24.62 7.89
CA GLU A 54 2.56 -25.99 8.27
C GLU A 54 1.35 -26.74 8.86
N ASP A 55 0.52 -26.05 9.66
CA ASP A 55 -0.69 -26.58 10.30
C ASP A 55 -1.90 -25.66 10.03
N GLU A 56 -2.98 -26.21 9.46
CA GLU A 56 -4.21 -25.44 9.15
C GLU A 56 -5.02 -25.06 10.39
N ASP A 57 -4.84 -25.77 11.50
CA ASP A 57 -5.54 -25.50 12.76
C ASP A 57 -4.83 -24.43 13.63
N ASP A 58 -3.59 -24.06 13.32
CA ASP A 58 -2.83 -23.03 14.05
C ASP A 58 -3.08 -21.62 13.50
N ILE A 59 -4.08 -20.96 14.08
CA ILE A 59 -4.48 -19.59 13.74
C ILE A 59 -3.35 -18.58 14.00
N ASP A 60 -2.55 -18.75 15.06
CA ASP A 60 -1.47 -17.80 15.40
C ASP A 60 -0.31 -17.94 14.41
N GLY A 61 0.06 -19.17 14.07
CA GLY A 61 1.06 -19.49 13.06
C GLY A 61 0.69 -18.93 11.69
N GLN A 62 -0.56 -19.09 11.26
CA GLN A 62 -1.07 -18.52 10.00
C GLN A 62 -0.97 -17.01 9.96
N GLN A 63 -1.37 -16.34 11.05
CA GLN A 63 -1.32 -14.89 11.14
C GLN A 63 0.13 -14.38 11.07
N LYS A 64 1.06 -15.07 11.72
CA LYS A 64 2.49 -14.75 11.69
C LYS A 64 3.12 -15.00 10.33
N ALA A 65 2.76 -16.08 9.65
CA ALA A 65 3.21 -16.38 8.29
C ALA A 65 2.72 -15.31 7.30
N LEU A 66 1.45 -14.92 7.40
CA LEU A 66 0.88 -13.84 6.60
C LEU A 66 1.59 -12.50 6.85
N GLN A 67 1.88 -12.18 8.12
CA GLN A 67 2.62 -10.98 8.48
C GLN A 67 4.02 -10.98 7.85
N ALA A 68 4.74 -12.11 7.92
CA ALA A 68 6.08 -12.25 7.32
C ALA A 68 6.04 -12.15 5.79
N ASP A 69 5.01 -12.70 5.15
CA ASP A 69 4.83 -12.62 3.71
C ASP A 69 4.56 -11.18 3.23
N VAL A 70 3.69 -10.46 3.93
CA VAL A 70 3.43 -9.04 3.65
C VAL A 70 4.68 -8.20 3.89
N ASP A 71 5.40 -8.44 4.99
CA ASP A 71 6.63 -7.72 5.31
C ASP A 71 7.71 -7.94 4.23
N ARG A 72 7.89 -9.17 3.76
CA ARG A 72 8.80 -9.50 2.66
C ARG A 72 8.39 -8.83 1.34
N LEU A 73 7.11 -8.90 0.98
CA LEU A 73 6.60 -8.29 -0.25
C LEU A 73 6.83 -6.77 -0.23
N LEU A 74 6.41 -6.12 0.86
CA LEU A 74 6.51 -4.67 0.96
C LEU A 74 7.95 -4.19 1.08
N THR A 75 8.83 -4.94 1.75
CA THR A 75 10.26 -4.62 1.82
C THR A 75 10.89 -4.61 0.43
N ASP A 76 10.57 -5.58 -0.43
CA ASP A 76 11.13 -5.59 -1.80
C ASP A 76 10.57 -4.46 -2.67
N VAL A 77 9.26 -4.20 -2.58
CA VAL A 77 8.59 -3.19 -3.41
C VAL A 77 8.88 -1.75 -2.95
N LEU A 78 9.06 -1.52 -1.64
CA LEU A 78 9.23 -0.18 -1.06
C LEU A 78 10.68 0.19 -0.70
N LYS A 79 11.67 -0.67 -0.98
CA LYS A 79 13.08 -0.40 -0.66
C LYS A 79 13.59 0.97 -1.14
N GLU A 80 13.10 1.44 -2.28
CA GLU A 80 13.51 2.73 -2.88
C GLU A 80 12.91 3.94 -2.16
N LEU A 81 11.86 3.74 -1.35
CA LEU A 81 11.19 4.80 -0.59
C LEU A 81 11.68 4.90 0.86
N GLU A 82 12.53 3.99 1.31
CA GLU A 82 13.13 4.07 2.64
C GLU A 82 14.22 5.14 2.64
N VAL A 83 14.03 6.16 3.48
CA VAL A 83 14.96 7.30 3.56
C VAL A 83 15.91 7.07 4.73
N GLN A 84 17.21 7.04 4.44
CA GLN A 84 18.25 7.11 5.46
C GLN A 84 18.30 8.56 5.99
N ASN A 85 18.17 8.75 7.30
CA ASN A 85 18.31 10.08 7.87
C ASN A 85 19.80 10.46 7.94
N GLU A 86 20.13 11.67 7.50
CA GLU A 86 21.50 12.20 7.43
C GLU A 86 22.08 12.60 8.81
N ASP A 87 21.28 12.52 9.88
CA ASP A 87 21.60 13.03 11.22
C ASP A 87 22.62 12.20 12.03
N GLY A 88 23.47 11.40 11.40
CA GLY A 88 24.55 10.64 12.06
C GLY A 88 24.09 9.54 13.05
N SER A 89 22.79 9.42 13.32
CA SER A 89 22.18 8.41 14.19
C SER A 89 21.91 7.07 13.48
N GLY A 90 22.08 6.99 12.16
CA GLY A 90 21.85 5.76 11.38
C GLY A 90 20.39 5.26 11.37
N SER A 91 19.43 6.04 11.87
CA SER A 91 18.03 5.64 11.90
C SER A 91 17.41 5.75 10.50
N VAL A 92 16.94 4.63 9.96
CA VAL A 92 16.21 4.59 8.69
C VAL A 92 14.73 4.87 8.93
N THR A 93 14.14 5.79 8.17
CA THR A 93 12.70 6.02 8.22
C THR A 93 12.00 5.01 7.32
N LYS A 94 11.41 3.98 7.93
CA LYS A 94 10.65 2.94 7.21
C LYS A 94 9.43 3.50 6.48
N ALA A 95 9.14 2.95 5.30
CA ALA A 95 7.96 3.31 4.50
C ALA A 95 6.66 2.68 5.03
N PHE A 96 6.76 1.56 5.75
CA PHE A 96 5.62 0.85 6.32
C PHE A 96 6.00 0.14 7.63
N VAL A 97 4.99 -0.30 8.38
CA VAL A 97 5.13 -1.17 9.56
C VAL A 97 4.01 -2.20 9.55
N CYS A 98 4.35 -3.48 9.66
CA CYS A 98 3.39 -4.56 9.85
C CYS A 98 3.09 -4.78 11.32
N GLY A 99 1.83 -4.56 11.72
CA GLY A 99 1.30 -5.04 12.99
C GLY A 99 0.76 -6.47 12.87
N ARG A 100 0.02 -6.91 13.89
CA ARG A 100 -0.49 -8.29 13.96
C ARG A 100 -1.57 -8.60 12.92
N THR A 101 -2.52 -7.69 12.70
CA THR A 101 -3.62 -7.85 11.71
C THR A 101 -3.52 -6.90 10.54
N ARG A 102 -2.81 -5.78 10.72
CA ARG A 102 -2.82 -4.64 9.81
C ARG A 102 -1.42 -4.17 9.47
N CYS A 103 -1.26 -3.72 8.22
CA CYS A 103 -0.11 -2.94 7.78
C CYS A 103 -0.42 -1.45 7.84
N TYR A 104 0.54 -0.66 8.29
CA TYR A 104 0.47 0.78 8.43
C TYR A 104 1.49 1.43 7.48
N PHE A 105 1.06 2.44 6.72
CA PHE A 105 1.87 3.07 5.67
C PHE A 105 2.16 4.53 6.01
N ARG A 106 3.42 4.92 5.80
CA ARG A 106 3.83 6.32 5.89
C ARG A 106 3.11 7.08 4.78
N ALA A 107 2.88 8.37 5.01
CA ALA A 107 2.27 9.23 4.01
C ALA A 107 3.06 9.17 2.69
N GLY A 108 2.37 8.91 1.58
CA GLY A 108 2.96 8.77 0.24
C GLY A 108 3.32 7.33 -0.16
N SER A 109 3.56 6.44 0.80
CA SER A 109 3.99 5.07 0.51
C SER A 109 2.88 4.23 -0.11
N LEU A 110 1.65 4.34 0.40
CA LEU A 110 0.52 3.61 -0.16
C LEU A 110 0.12 4.15 -1.53
N GLU A 111 0.19 5.48 -1.71
CA GLU A 111 -0.08 6.15 -2.98
C GLU A 111 0.90 5.70 -4.07
N HIS A 112 2.18 5.53 -3.72
CA HIS A 112 3.19 4.99 -4.61
C HIS A 112 2.88 3.54 -5.03
N LEU A 113 2.50 2.68 -4.08
CA LEU A 113 2.10 1.29 -4.38
C LEU A 113 0.91 1.23 -5.36
N GLU A 114 -0.11 2.06 -5.16
CA GLU A 114 -1.25 2.12 -6.08
C GLU A 114 -0.86 2.60 -7.47
N ALA A 115 0.04 3.59 -7.56
CA ALA A 115 0.54 4.08 -8.83
C ALA A 115 1.29 2.99 -9.61
N GLU A 116 2.18 2.24 -8.93
CA GLU A 116 2.90 1.10 -9.53
C GLU A 116 1.94 -0.01 -9.95
N ARG A 117 0.96 -0.33 -9.10
CA ARG A 117 -0.07 -1.32 -9.42
C ARG A 117 -0.85 -0.94 -10.68
N LEU A 118 -1.24 0.32 -10.81
CA LEU A 118 -1.94 0.80 -12.00
C LEU A 118 -1.06 0.75 -13.26
N ARG A 119 0.24 1.03 -13.14
CA ARG A 119 1.22 0.89 -14.24
C ARG A 119 1.34 -0.58 -14.66
N ALA A 120 1.42 -1.51 -13.71
CA ALA A 120 1.47 -2.94 -13.97
C ALA A 120 0.21 -3.42 -14.71
N PHE A 121 -0.97 -3.03 -14.24
CA PHE A 121 -2.23 -3.36 -14.93
C PHE A 121 -2.34 -2.70 -16.30
N GLY A 122 -1.82 -1.48 -16.47
CA GLY A 122 -1.75 -0.81 -17.77
C GLY A 122 -1.04 -1.65 -18.82
N ARG A 123 0.09 -2.28 -18.48
CA ARG A 123 0.81 -3.18 -19.40
C ARG A 123 -0.04 -4.38 -19.83
N HIS A 124 -0.72 -5.03 -18.90
CA HIS A 124 -1.59 -6.17 -19.18
C HIS A 124 -2.83 -5.75 -19.99
N ALA A 125 -3.42 -4.61 -19.66
CA ALA A 125 -4.57 -4.06 -20.37
C ALA A 125 -4.25 -3.79 -21.86
N VAL A 126 -3.05 -3.26 -22.17
CA VAL A 126 -2.61 -3.05 -23.55
C VAL A 126 -2.59 -4.35 -24.35
N VAL A 127 -2.11 -5.45 -23.75
CA VAL A 127 -2.08 -6.77 -24.40
C VAL A 127 -3.49 -7.27 -24.69
N ILE A 128 -4.37 -7.23 -23.69
CA ILE A 128 -5.76 -7.67 -23.82
C ILE A 128 -6.49 -6.83 -24.89
N GLN A 129 -6.35 -5.50 -24.81
CA GLN A 129 -6.96 -4.57 -25.75
C GLN A 129 -6.46 -4.80 -27.18
N LYS A 130 -5.17 -5.10 -27.38
CA LYS A 130 -4.60 -5.44 -28.69
C LYS A 130 -5.28 -6.66 -29.30
N PHE A 131 -5.43 -7.74 -28.54
CA PHE A 131 -6.09 -8.95 -29.03
C PHE A 131 -7.56 -8.71 -29.35
N TYR A 132 -8.28 -8.03 -28.46
CA TYR A 132 -9.69 -7.72 -28.64
C TYR A 132 -9.93 -6.84 -29.87
N ARG A 133 -9.17 -5.75 -30.02
CA ARG A 133 -9.25 -4.86 -31.20
C ARG A 133 -8.91 -5.59 -32.49
N GLY A 134 -7.90 -6.47 -32.46
CA GLY A 134 -7.55 -7.31 -33.60
C GLY A 134 -8.66 -8.29 -33.98
N TYR A 135 -9.30 -8.92 -33.00
CA TYR A 135 -10.46 -9.79 -33.23
C TYR A 135 -11.63 -9.01 -33.84
N LEU A 136 -12.01 -7.88 -33.25
CA LEU A 136 -13.07 -7.02 -33.78
C LEU A 136 -12.77 -6.63 -35.23
N GLY A 137 -11.57 -6.13 -35.53
CA GLY A 137 -11.20 -5.73 -36.89
C GLY A 137 -11.35 -6.86 -37.92
N ARG A 138 -10.94 -8.09 -37.58
CA ARG A 138 -11.12 -9.26 -38.46
C ARG A 138 -12.57 -9.67 -38.61
N SER A 139 -13.34 -9.65 -37.52
CA SER A 139 -14.76 -9.99 -37.54
C SER A 139 -15.55 -9.02 -38.42
N THR A 140 -15.25 -7.72 -38.35
CA THR A 140 -15.91 -6.71 -39.18
C THR A 140 -15.54 -6.88 -40.66
N TYR A 141 -14.27 -7.15 -40.97
CA TYR A 141 -13.84 -7.40 -42.35
C TYR A 141 -14.50 -8.65 -42.95
N ALA A 142 -14.62 -9.73 -42.18
CA ALA A 142 -15.23 -10.97 -42.66
C ALA A 142 -16.76 -10.87 -42.85
N ALA A 143 -17.40 -9.92 -42.16
CA ALA A 143 -18.83 -9.64 -42.28
C ALA A 143 -19.17 -8.63 -43.39
N MET A 144 -18.15 -8.05 -44.03
CA MET A 144 -18.26 -7.12 -45.16
C MET A 144 -18.05 -7.87 -46.47
#